data_AF-A0A6G0K2Z6-F1
#
_entry.id   AF-A0A6G0K2Z6-F1
#
_cell.length_a   1.000
_cell.length_b   1.000
_cell.length_c   1.000
_cell.angle_alpha   90.00
_cell.angle_beta   90.00
_cell.angle_gamma   90.00
#
_symmetry.space_group_name_H-M   'P 1'
#
loop_
_entity.id
_entity.type
_entity.pdbx_description
1 polymer ?
#
loop_
_entity_poly.entity_id
_entity_poly.type
_entity_poly.pdbx_seq_one_letter_code
_entity_poly.pdbx_strand_id
1 'polypeptide(L)'
;MREREPRIAAVRRTTDDEFSREPPLDEIDLQPGERRGYWKHYAPHKWYKQVKIHGKLNSHRAVLLLDTGAEVSILDTTFAREVGCLIDTEITQECVGIRDETYYTVGRTRVTITLAGNLVYYMYLWVGDLVGQHAILGMNFMVPAGVHIDTTDGTACLPDEVHIQMIGRRPLYGTRMNPVNVKAPVRLEPGYTHEVLLRPDRNAPFLWVTRAESWVTTFVKGRVGRKVYLRVTNIGDAAITLDAHETLGWWTPSDGQPRSRGFV
;
A
#
# COMPACT_ATOMS: atom_id res chain seq x y z
N MET A 1 -29.89 58.59 3.25
CA MET A 1 -28.47 58.87 3.01
C MET A 1 -27.83 57.53 2.70
N ARG A 2 -27.50 57.25 1.43
CA ARG A 2 -26.87 56.00 0.99
C ARG A 2 -25.38 56.27 0.84
N GLU A 3 -24.56 55.59 1.63
CA GLU A 3 -23.10 55.68 1.55
C GLU A 3 -22.58 54.95 0.32
N ARG A 4 -21.60 55.58 -0.34
CA ARG A 4 -20.89 55.07 -1.51
C ARG A 4 -19.70 54.24 -1.04
N GLU A 5 -19.55 53.03 -1.57
CA GLU A 5 -18.30 52.30 -1.50
C GLU A 5 -17.27 52.86 -2.51
N PRO A 6 -15.98 52.98 -2.14
CA PRO A 6 -14.93 53.35 -3.07
C PRO A 6 -14.40 52.14 -3.86
N ARG A 7 -14.30 52.31 -5.18
CA ARG A 7 -13.56 51.44 -6.10
C ARG A 7 -12.06 51.53 -5.82
N ILE A 8 -11.36 50.39 -5.71
CA ILE A 8 -9.90 50.33 -5.86
C ILE A 8 -9.48 49.17 -6.78
N ALA A 9 -8.87 49.59 -7.89
CA ALA A 9 -7.86 48.98 -8.75
C ALA A 9 -7.97 47.50 -9.18
N ALA A 10 -8.28 47.33 -10.47
CA ALA A 10 -7.91 46.14 -11.23
C ALA A 10 -6.38 46.00 -11.30
N VAL A 11 -5.86 44.86 -10.86
CA VAL A 11 -4.54 44.36 -11.26
C VAL A 11 -4.77 43.31 -12.34
N ARG A 12 -4.37 43.63 -13.58
CA ARG A 12 -4.25 42.64 -14.66
C ARG A 12 -3.19 41.62 -14.26
N ARG A 13 -3.56 40.35 -14.11
CA ARG A 13 -2.64 39.22 -14.23
C ARG A 13 -2.98 38.48 -15.52
N THR A 14 -2.13 38.65 -16.52
CA THR A 14 -2.03 37.76 -17.67
C THR A 14 -0.89 36.78 -17.39
N THR A 15 -1.25 35.54 -17.07
CA THR A 15 -0.45 34.34 -17.35
C THR A 15 -1.45 33.19 -17.35
N ASP A 16 -1.66 32.60 -18.52
CA ASP A 16 -2.44 31.39 -18.72
C ASP A 16 -1.93 30.29 -17.77
N ASP A 17 -2.79 29.86 -16.84
CA ASP A 17 -2.50 28.77 -15.91
C ASP A 17 -2.89 27.47 -16.61
N GLU A 18 -1.90 26.70 -17.06
CA GLU A 18 -2.05 25.41 -17.73
C GLU A 18 -2.74 24.34 -16.83
N PHE A 19 -2.98 24.68 -15.56
CA PHE A 19 -3.70 23.88 -14.58
C PHE A 19 -5.08 24.46 -14.18
N SER A 20 -5.60 25.44 -14.93
CA SER A 20 -6.97 25.91 -14.75
C SER A 20 -7.97 24.78 -15.08
N ARG A 21 -8.58 24.22 -14.03
CA ARG A 21 -9.62 23.19 -14.18
C ARG A 21 -10.88 23.83 -14.77
N GLU A 22 -11.31 23.34 -15.92
CA GLU A 22 -12.65 23.64 -16.41
C GLU A 22 -13.69 23.24 -15.34
N PRO A 23 -14.73 24.06 -15.10
CA PRO A 23 -15.82 23.66 -14.25
C PRO A 23 -16.44 22.37 -14.84
N PRO A 24 -16.66 21.32 -14.04
CA PRO A 24 -17.21 20.07 -14.55
C PRO A 24 -18.54 20.35 -15.25
N LEU A 25 -18.66 19.92 -16.51
CA LEU A 25 -19.85 20.17 -17.33
C LEU A 25 -21.11 19.44 -16.83
N ASP A 26 -21.03 18.60 -15.80
CA ASP A 26 -22.20 18.01 -15.16
C ASP A 26 -21.93 17.82 -13.65
N GLU A 27 -22.67 18.58 -12.83
CA GLU A 27 -22.79 18.33 -11.41
C GLU A 27 -23.65 17.06 -11.24
N ILE A 28 -23.01 15.92 -11.00
CA ILE A 28 -23.71 14.64 -10.82
C ILE A 28 -24.32 14.62 -9.42
N ASP A 29 -25.58 15.01 -9.36
CA ASP A 29 -26.39 15.03 -8.14
C ASP A 29 -26.83 13.60 -7.78
N LEU A 30 -26.30 13.04 -6.68
CA LEU A 30 -26.60 11.68 -6.25
C LEU A 30 -27.96 11.62 -5.54
N GLN A 31 -28.83 10.70 -5.96
CA GLN A 31 -30.15 10.55 -5.36
C GLN A 31 -30.08 9.88 -3.97
N PRO A 32 -31.08 10.08 -3.09
CA PRO A 32 -31.15 9.42 -1.79
C PRO A 32 -31.11 7.89 -1.91
N GLY A 33 -29.97 7.28 -1.57
CA GLY A 33 -29.74 5.84 -1.64
C GLY A 33 -28.67 5.41 -2.66
N GLU A 34 -28.23 6.30 -3.55
CA GLU A 34 -27.09 6.03 -4.42
C GLU A 34 -25.77 6.24 -3.68
N ARG A 35 -24.88 5.25 -3.77
CA ARG A 35 -23.49 5.37 -3.29
C ARG A 35 -22.57 5.24 -4.48
N ARG A 36 -21.83 6.30 -4.81
CA ARG A 36 -20.55 6.14 -5.51
C ARG A 36 -19.62 5.34 -4.58
N GLY A 37 -19.05 4.25 -5.09
CA GLY A 37 -17.93 3.42 -4.58
C GLY A 37 -17.43 3.53 -3.12
N TYR A 38 -17.07 2.37 -2.54
CA TYR A 38 -16.23 2.15 -1.34
C TYR A 38 -16.54 2.93 -0.03
N TRP A 39 -17.67 3.62 0.10
CA TRP A 39 -18.13 4.15 1.40
C TRP A 39 -19.14 3.19 2.07
N LYS A 40 -18.70 1.99 2.46
CA LYS A 40 -19.53 1.06 3.24
C LYS A 40 -19.42 1.38 4.75
N HIS A 41 -20.44 2.05 5.25
CA HIS A 41 -20.74 2.27 6.68
C HIS A 41 -19.62 2.93 7.50
N TYR A 42 -19.48 4.24 7.33
CA TYR A 42 -18.79 5.07 8.32
C TYR A 42 -19.50 4.94 9.68
N ALA A 43 -18.78 4.38 10.65
CA ALA A 43 -19.20 4.30 12.04
C ALA A 43 -18.42 5.38 12.82
N PRO A 44 -19.01 6.55 13.11
CA PRO A 44 -18.30 7.67 13.74
C PRO A 44 -17.71 7.35 15.12
N HIS A 45 -18.21 6.31 15.78
CA HIS A 45 -17.72 5.83 17.07
C HIS A 45 -16.59 4.80 16.96
N LYS A 46 -16.23 4.38 15.74
CA LYS A 46 -15.19 3.37 15.51
C LYS A 46 -13.84 4.05 15.30
N TRP A 47 -12.94 3.83 16.25
CA TRP A 47 -11.56 4.28 16.15
C TRP A 47 -10.77 3.30 15.29
N TYR A 48 -10.14 3.81 14.23
CA TYR A 48 -9.21 3.02 13.42
C TYR A 48 -7.80 3.19 13.97
N LYS A 49 -7.06 2.09 14.05
CA LYS A 49 -5.66 2.12 14.50
C LYS A 49 -4.81 2.91 13.51
N GLN A 50 -3.91 3.73 14.03
CA GLN A 50 -2.87 4.43 13.26
C GLN A 50 -1.97 3.43 12.51
N VAL A 51 -1.26 3.92 11.50
CA VAL A 51 -0.34 3.11 10.71
C VAL A 51 0.98 2.93 11.46
N LYS A 52 1.02 1.98 12.38
CA LYS A 52 2.24 1.61 13.11
C LYS A 52 2.80 0.31 12.56
N ILE A 53 4.12 0.23 12.41
CA ILE A 53 4.83 -0.99 12.00
C ILE A 53 5.96 -1.32 12.98
N HIS A 54 6.38 -2.59 12.97
CA HIS A 54 7.62 -2.98 13.63
C HIS A 54 8.81 -2.76 12.70
N GLY A 55 9.90 -2.26 13.28
CA GLY A 55 11.19 -2.12 12.60
C GLY A 55 12.33 -2.15 13.61
N LYS A 56 13.51 -1.74 13.18
CA LYS A 56 14.64 -1.47 14.08
C LYS A 56 15.22 -0.10 13.83
N LEU A 57 15.71 0.53 14.89
CA LEU A 57 16.47 1.77 14.87
C LEU A 57 17.80 1.49 15.57
N ASN A 58 18.92 1.71 14.88
CA ASN A 58 20.25 1.34 15.37
C ASN A 58 20.30 -0.09 15.92
N SER A 59 19.73 -1.05 15.18
CA SER A 59 19.61 -2.48 15.55
C SER A 59 18.70 -2.81 16.74
N HIS A 60 18.11 -1.81 17.41
CA HIS A 60 17.16 -2.02 18.50
C HIS A 60 15.73 -2.08 17.97
N ARG A 61 14.91 -2.97 18.52
CA ARG A 61 13.50 -3.11 18.10
C ARG A 61 12.74 -1.83 18.39
N ALA A 62 11.97 -1.38 17.41
CA ALA A 62 11.22 -0.14 17.47
C ALA A 62 9.80 -0.32 16.94
N VAL A 63 8.95 0.62 17.33
CA VAL A 63 7.57 0.80 16.83
C VAL A 63 7.59 2.13 16.10
N LEU A 64 7.30 2.08 14.81
CA LEU A 64 7.43 3.22 13.90
C LEU A 64 6.03 3.62 13.45
N LEU A 65 5.64 4.87 13.66
CA LEU A 65 4.44 5.45 13.08
C LEU A 65 4.76 5.95 11.68
N LEU A 66 4.00 5.54 10.66
CA LEU A 66 4.04 6.14 9.33
C LEU A 66 2.98 7.24 9.31
N ASP A 67 3.42 8.50 9.20
CA ASP A 67 2.55 9.65 9.31
C ASP A 67 2.64 10.52 8.07
N THR A 68 1.63 10.42 7.21
CA THR A 68 1.52 11.25 6.01
C THR A 68 1.22 12.72 6.32
N GLY A 69 0.77 13.01 7.56
CA GLY A 69 0.56 14.38 8.04
C GLY A 69 1.84 15.04 8.59
N ALA A 70 2.93 14.28 8.75
CA ALA A 70 4.20 14.81 9.22
C ALA A 70 5.15 15.06 8.04
N GLU A 71 5.68 16.28 7.91
CA GLU A 71 6.68 16.60 6.89
C GLU A 71 8.04 15.97 7.21
N VAL A 72 8.40 15.94 8.49
CA VAL A 72 9.69 15.47 8.98
C VAL A 72 9.55 14.22 9.84
N SER A 73 10.64 13.44 9.92
CA SER A 73 10.73 12.25 10.76
C SER A 73 11.34 12.61 12.13
N ILE A 74 10.75 12.05 13.19
CA ILE A 74 11.07 12.35 14.60
C ILE A 74 11.36 11.05 15.34
N LEU A 75 12.41 11.04 16.15
CA LEU A 75 12.82 9.98 17.06
C LEU A 75 12.48 10.38 18.50
N ASP A 76 11.95 9.45 19.28
CA ASP A 76 11.67 9.67 20.70
C ASP A 76 12.96 9.98 21.49
N THR A 77 12.94 11.02 22.31
CA THR A 77 14.09 11.45 23.13
C THR A 77 14.58 10.37 24.08
N THR A 78 13.67 9.67 24.75
CA THR A 78 14.03 8.64 25.75
C THR A 78 14.68 7.46 25.03
N PHE A 79 14.04 6.99 23.97
CA PHE A 79 14.57 5.90 23.16
C PHE A 79 15.92 6.25 22.50
N ALA A 80 16.09 7.47 22.00
CA ALA A 80 17.36 7.94 21.42
C ALA A 80 18.51 7.83 22.43
N ARG A 81 18.25 8.20 23.70
CA ARG A 81 19.23 8.09 24.79
C ARG A 81 19.50 6.63 25.16
N GLU A 82 18.46 5.80 25.22
CA GLU A 82 18.57 4.37 25.54
C GLU A 82 19.44 3.61 24.54
N VAL A 83 19.30 3.90 23.24
CA VAL A 83 20.09 3.26 22.18
C VAL A 83 21.44 3.94 21.92
N GLY A 84 21.83 4.91 22.75
CA GLY A 84 23.12 5.58 22.69
C GLY A 84 23.33 6.50 21.48
N CYS A 85 22.26 7.12 20.96
CA CYS A 85 22.39 8.09 19.87
C CYS A 85 23.19 9.32 20.30
N LEU A 86 24.11 9.77 19.44
CA LEU A 86 24.72 11.08 19.54
C LEU A 86 23.75 12.12 19.00
N ILE A 87 23.26 13.02 19.87
CA ILE A 87 22.28 14.05 19.52
C ILE A 87 23.02 15.37 19.35
N ASP A 88 22.96 15.92 18.14
CA ASP A 88 23.41 17.29 17.88
C ASP A 88 22.33 18.25 18.37
N THR A 89 22.60 18.91 19.49
CA THR A 89 21.69 19.86 20.15
C THR A 89 21.89 21.30 19.67
N GLU A 90 22.85 21.57 18.78
CA GLU A 90 23.07 22.91 18.21
C GLU A 90 22.00 23.26 17.17
N ILE A 91 21.34 22.25 16.62
CA ILE A 91 20.26 22.40 15.65
C ILE A 91 18.93 21.92 16.21
N THR A 92 17.90 22.73 16.06
CA THR A 92 16.53 22.39 16.45
C THR A 92 15.58 22.68 15.30
N GLN A 93 14.42 22.05 15.34
CA GLN A 93 13.33 22.24 14.41
C GLN A 93 12.10 22.66 15.20
N GLU A 94 11.44 23.69 14.71
CA GLU A 94 10.10 24.06 15.15
C GLU A 94 9.09 23.06 14.56
N CYS A 95 8.23 22.50 15.41
CA CYS A 95 7.18 21.57 15.04
C CYS A 95 5.84 22.04 15.60
N VAL A 96 4.79 21.96 14.79
CA VAL A 96 3.41 22.26 15.22
C VAL A 96 2.63 20.95 15.28
N GLY A 97 2.16 20.61 16.48
CA GLY A 97 1.33 19.42 16.70
C GLY A 97 -0.16 19.65 16.43
N ILE A 98 -0.97 18.61 16.65
CA ILE A 98 -2.43 18.63 16.42
C ILE A 98 -3.18 19.72 17.24
N ARG A 99 -2.62 20.20 18.35
CA ARG A 99 -3.25 21.21 19.22
C ARG A 99 -2.79 22.64 18.91
N ASP A 100 -2.13 22.86 17.77
CA ASP A 100 -1.44 24.11 17.41
C ASP A 100 -0.42 24.58 18.46
N GLU A 101 0.00 23.66 19.34
CA GLU A 101 1.08 23.90 20.28
C GLU A 101 2.41 23.70 19.53
N THR A 102 3.13 24.81 19.37
CA THR A 102 4.50 24.80 18.87
C THR A 102 5.43 24.21 19.92
N TYR A 103 6.26 23.26 19.53
CA TYR A 103 7.38 22.79 20.34
C TYR A 103 8.65 22.71 19.50
N TYR A 104 9.79 22.75 20.19
CA TYR A 104 11.11 22.62 19.57
C TYR A 104 11.65 21.23 19.83
N THR A 105 12.23 20.62 18.80
CA THR A 105 12.94 19.35 18.93
C THR A 105 14.21 19.56 19.76
N VAL A 106 14.63 18.54 20.51
CA VAL A 106 15.84 18.51 21.35
C VAL A 106 17.12 18.64 20.52
N GLY A 107 17.11 18.12 19.29
CA GLY A 107 18.29 18.06 18.45
C GLY A 107 18.04 17.23 17.21
N ARG A 108 19.11 16.86 16.52
CA ARG A 108 19.07 15.93 15.39
C ARG A 108 20.08 14.81 15.58
N THR A 109 19.75 13.60 15.14
CA THR A 109 20.67 12.45 15.20
C THR A 109 20.57 11.60 13.95
N ARG A 110 21.68 10.95 13.58
CA ARG A 110 21.71 10.00 12.46
C ARG A 110 21.37 8.62 12.99
N VAL A 111 20.41 7.95 12.36
CA VAL A 111 20.04 6.57 12.69
C VAL A 111 20.08 5.67 11.47
N THR A 112 20.27 4.38 11.75
CA THR A 112 20.02 3.30 10.82
C THR A 112 18.62 2.75 11.06
N ILE A 113 17.75 2.83 10.06
CA ILE A 113 16.40 2.29 10.09
C ILE A 113 16.42 0.95 9.36
N THR A 114 15.99 -0.13 10.01
CA THR A 114 15.84 -1.44 9.38
C THR A 114 14.37 -1.83 9.32
N LEU A 115 13.86 -2.06 8.10
CA LEU A 115 12.51 -2.49 7.80
C LEU A 115 12.52 -3.88 7.16
N ALA A 116 11.42 -4.63 7.31
CA ALA A 116 11.23 -5.96 6.71
C ALA A 116 12.36 -7.00 6.98
N GLY A 117 13.22 -6.74 7.97
CA GLY A 117 14.33 -7.62 8.35
C GLY A 117 15.66 -7.34 7.63
N ASN A 118 15.64 -6.83 6.39
CA ASN A 118 16.83 -6.65 5.55
C ASN A 118 16.96 -5.28 4.86
N LEU A 119 15.89 -4.47 4.80
CA LEU A 119 15.95 -3.16 4.15
C LEU A 119 16.52 -2.14 5.13
N VAL A 120 17.66 -1.54 4.77
CA VAL A 120 18.42 -0.64 5.65
C VAL A 120 18.51 0.75 5.04
N TYR A 121 18.06 1.75 5.79
CA TYR A 121 18.13 3.16 5.44
C TYR A 121 19.00 3.91 6.45
N TYR A 122 19.69 4.94 6.00
CA TYR A 122 20.43 5.86 6.86
C TYR A 122 19.82 7.24 6.73
N MET A 123 19.36 7.81 7.85
CA MET A 123 18.67 9.09 7.82
C MET A 123 18.94 9.90 9.09
N TYR A 124 18.94 11.22 8.96
CA TYR A 124 18.87 12.12 10.11
C TYR A 124 17.42 12.29 10.55
N LEU A 125 17.14 12.00 11.81
CA LEU A 125 15.85 12.23 12.45
C LEU A 125 16.00 13.37 13.44
N TRP A 126 14.97 14.19 13.54
CA TRP A 126 14.83 15.12 14.65
C TRP A 126 14.54 14.34 15.93
N VAL A 127 14.95 14.85 17.08
CA VAL A 127 14.71 14.20 18.37
C VAL A 127 13.69 15.00 19.15
N GLY A 128 12.61 14.38 19.59
CA GLY A 128 11.55 15.02 20.36
C GLY A 128 10.75 14.02 21.17
N ASP A 129 9.96 14.50 22.11
CA ASP A 129 9.21 13.63 23.01
C ASP A 129 8.00 13.05 22.29
N LEU A 130 7.89 11.71 22.26
CA LEU A 130 6.79 10.99 21.63
C LEU A 130 6.05 10.12 22.65
N VAL A 131 4.79 9.77 22.36
CA VAL A 131 3.98 8.91 23.22
C VAL A 131 3.46 7.71 22.43
N GLY A 132 3.90 6.51 22.83
CA GLY A 132 3.38 5.24 22.30
C GLY A 132 3.97 4.77 20.96
N GLN A 133 5.02 5.43 20.46
CA GLN A 133 5.88 4.97 19.37
C GLN A 133 7.32 5.44 19.65
N HIS A 134 8.30 4.75 19.07
CA HIS A 134 9.71 5.12 19.23
C HIS A 134 10.15 6.12 18.15
N ALA A 135 9.47 6.14 16.99
CA ALA A 135 9.69 7.16 15.97
C ALA A 135 8.43 7.42 15.13
N ILE A 136 8.36 8.61 14.55
CA ILE A 136 7.49 9.00 13.45
C ILE A 136 8.33 9.05 12.19
N LEU A 137 7.93 8.33 11.16
CA LEU A 137 8.48 8.44 9.81
C LEU A 137 7.50 9.26 8.97
N GLY A 138 7.89 10.50 8.71
CA GLY A 138 7.11 11.46 7.94
C GLY A 138 7.36 11.35 6.44
N MET A 139 6.80 12.31 5.70
CA MET A 139 6.89 12.39 4.24
C MET A 139 8.34 12.44 3.74
N ASN A 140 9.26 13.07 4.48
CA ASN A 140 10.69 13.09 4.14
C ASN A 140 11.36 11.70 4.12
N PHE A 141 10.78 10.70 4.78
CA PHE A 141 11.19 9.29 4.67
C PHE A 141 10.31 8.56 3.66
N MET A 142 8.98 8.69 3.79
CA MET A 142 8.01 7.88 3.06
C MET A 142 8.08 8.07 1.55
N VAL A 143 8.22 9.32 1.08
CA VAL A 143 8.31 9.63 -0.35
C VAL A 143 9.55 9.01 -0.99
N PRO A 144 10.79 9.28 -0.52
CA PRO A 144 11.98 8.70 -1.13
C PRO A 144 12.10 7.20 -0.92
N ALA A 145 11.57 6.65 0.18
CA ALA A 145 11.55 5.21 0.41
C ALA A 145 10.44 4.50 -0.40
N GLY A 146 9.58 5.22 -1.12
CA GLY A 146 8.50 4.64 -1.93
C GLY A 146 7.44 3.91 -1.11
N VAL A 147 7.12 4.42 0.08
CA VAL A 147 6.15 3.77 0.99
C VAL A 147 4.73 3.93 0.47
N HIS A 148 4.03 2.81 0.25
CA HIS A 148 2.60 2.77 -0.03
C HIS A 148 1.84 2.23 1.17
N ILE A 149 0.88 3.00 1.68
CA ILE A 149 0.00 2.55 2.76
C ILE A 149 -1.22 1.86 2.16
N ASP A 150 -1.35 0.56 2.40
CA ASP A 150 -2.56 -0.17 2.08
C ASP A 150 -3.42 -0.41 3.33
N THR A 151 -4.46 0.39 3.46
CA THR A 151 -5.42 0.31 4.57
C THR A 151 -6.35 -0.90 4.45
N THR A 152 -6.47 -1.51 3.27
CA THR A 152 -7.30 -2.68 3.00
C THR A 152 -6.65 -3.95 3.54
N ASP A 153 -5.40 -4.21 3.17
CA ASP A 153 -4.66 -5.37 3.68
C ASP A 153 -4.07 -5.10 5.07
N GLY A 154 -4.08 -3.83 5.50
CA GLY A 154 -3.44 -3.40 6.74
C GLY A 154 -1.92 -3.57 6.66
N THR A 155 -1.33 -3.23 5.51
CA THR A 155 0.11 -3.35 5.27
C THR A 155 0.71 -2.03 4.78
N ALA A 156 1.98 -1.80 5.11
CA ALA A 156 2.80 -0.78 4.48
C ALA A 156 3.72 -1.49 3.47
N CYS A 157 3.65 -1.09 2.22
CA CYS A 157 4.44 -1.65 1.14
C CYS A 157 5.63 -0.73 0.85
N LEU A 158 6.80 -1.32 0.59
CA LEU A 158 7.97 -0.64 0.04
C LEU A 158 8.13 -1.03 -1.44
N PRO A 159 9.01 -0.34 -2.20
CA PRO A 159 9.42 -0.79 -3.52
C PRO A 159 9.88 -2.26 -3.48
N ASP A 160 9.78 -2.95 -4.62
CA ASP A 160 10.04 -4.39 -4.74
C ASP A 160 9.03 -5.30 -4.01
N GLU A 161 7.80 -4.81 -3.82
CA GLU A 161 6.67 -5.60 -3.31
C GLU A 161 6.91 -6.13 -1.88
N VAL A 162 7.73 -5.43 -1.07
CA VAL A 162 7.97 -5.78 0.33
C VAL A 162 6.81 -5.28 1.20
N HIS A 163 6.02 -6.20 1.74
CA HIS A 163 4.88 -5.90 2.60
C HIS A 163 5.23 -6.02 4.10
N ILE A 164 4.93 -4.97 4.86
CA ILE A 164 5.12 -4.93 6.31
C ILE A 164 3.75 -4.84 6.98
N GLN A 165 3.44 -5.80 7.85
CA GLN A 165 2.17 -5.84 8.56
C GLN A 165 2.04 -4.66 9.53
N MET A 166 0.91 -3.93 9.46
CA MET A 166 0.58 -2.91 10.44
C MET A 166 0.19 -3.54 11.77
N ILE A 167 0.68 -2.97 12.86
CA ILE A 167 0.42 -3.41 14.23
C ILE A 167 -1.07 -3.31 14.53
N GLY A 168 -1.63 -4.42 15.04
CA GLY A 168 -3.03 -4.49 15.44
C GLY A 168 -4.04 -4.44 14.29
N ARG A 169 -3.57 -4.55 13.03
CA ARG A 169 -4.43 -4.76 11.87
C ARG A 169 -4.27 -6.18 11.33
N ARG A 170 -5.36 -6.68 10.78
CA ARG A 170 -5.43 -7.84 9.89
C ARG A 170 -6.01 -7.35 8.57
N PRO A 171 -5.78 -8.04 7.45
CA PRO A 171 -6.49 -7.75 6.21
C PRO A 171 -7.99 -7.62 6.49
N LEU A 172 -8.59 -6.51 6.05
CA LEU A 172 -10.02 -6.23 6.25
C LEU A 172 -10.89 -7.29 5.55
N TYR A 173 -10.37 -7.88 4.49
CA TYR A 173 -10.96 -9.00 3.79
C TYR A 173 -10.17 -10.26 4.12
N GLY A 174 -10.87 -11.28 4.63
CA GLY A 174 -10.27 -12.59 4.84
C GLY A 174 -9.87 -13.16 3.49
N THR A 175 -8.56 -13.23 3.22
CA THR A 175 -7.97 -13.84 2.03
C THR A 175 -8.20 -15.35 2.02
N ARG A 176 -9.46 -15.80 1.91
CA ARG A 176 -9.74 -17.15 1.38
C ARG A 176 -9.68 -17.04 -0.15
N MET A 177 -8.52 -16.65 -0.63
CA MET A 177 -8.17 -16.86 -2.02
C MET A 177 -7.74 -18.31 -2.13
N ASN A 178 -8.40 -19.08 -2.99
CA ASN A 178 -8.09 -20.49 -3.14
C ASN A 178 -7.27 -20.66 -4.42
N PRO A 179 -5.96 -21.00 -4.31
CA PRO A 179 -5.10 -21.08 -5.46
C PRO A 179 -5.41 -22.35 -6.26
N VAL A 180 -5.27 -22.25 -7.58
CA VAL A 180 -5.33 -23.38 -8.51
C VAL A 180 -3.91 -23.66 -8.98
N ASN A 181 -3.31 -24.70 -8.41
CA ASN A 181 -1.90 -25.00 -8.65
C ASN A 181 -1.68 -26.24 -9.50
N VAL A 182 -0.53 -26.27 -10.16
CA VAL A 182 0.05 -27.49 -10.72
C VAL A 182 0.32 -28.47 -9.57
N LYS A 183 -0.16 -29.71 -9.70
CA LYS A 183 -0.12 -30.70 -8.60
C LYS A 183 1.20 -31.45 -8.48
N ALA A 184 1.92 -31.59 -9.60
CA ALA A 184 3.19 -32.28 -9.71
C ALA A 184 3.98 -31.62 -10.84
N PRO A 185 5.32 -31.63 -10.82
CA PRO A 185 6.10 -30.93 -11.83
C PRO A 185 5.78 -31.45 -13.24
N VAL A 186 5.64 -30.54 -14.19
CA VAL A 186 5.33 -30.88 -15.59
C VAL A 186 6.32 -30.19 -16.51
N ARG A 187 6.97 -30.98 -17.36
CA ARG A 187 7.75 -30.45 -18.47
C ARG A 187 6.86 -30.26 -19.70
N LEU A 188 6.91 -29.09 -20.31
CA LEU A 188 6.17 -28.74 -21.52
C LEU A 188 7.12 -28.34 -22.64
N GLU A 189 7.09 -29.07 -23.74
CA GLU A 189 7.77 -28.69 -24.98
C GLU A 189 7.06 -27.49 -25.65
N PRO A 190 7.73 -26.74 -26.54
CA PRO A 190 7.11 -25.64 -27.28
C PRO A 190 5.78 -26.03 -27.94
N GLY A 191 4.72 -25.26 -27.68
CA GLY A 191 3.36 -25.50 -28.19
C GLY A 191 2.56 -26.60 -27.47
N TYR A 192 3.16 -27.31 -26.50
CA TYR A 192 2.46 -28.35 -25.73
C TYR A 192 1.65 -27.74 -24.60
N THR A 193 0.66 -28.51 -24.12
CA THR A 193 -0.27 -28.05 -23.09
C THR A 193 -0.42 -29.02 -21.92
N HIS A 194 -0.72 -28.48 -20.75
CA HIS A 194 -1.08 -29.24 -19.55
C HIS A 194 -2.42 -28.78 -19.00
N GLU A 195 -3.28 -29.71 -18.56
CA GLU A 195 -4.61 -29.41 -18.06
C GLU A 195 -4.74 -29.69 -16.56
N VAL A 196 -5.16 -28.68 -15.80
CA VAL A 196 -5.47 -28.77 -14.38
C VAL A 196 -6.98 -28.67 -14.17
N LEU A 197 -7.56 -29.70 -13.57
CA LEU A 197 -8.99 -29.75 -13.25
C LEU A 197 -9.37 -28.62 -12.30
N LEU A 198 -10.30 -27.77 -12.74
CA LEU A 198 -10.89 -26.73 -11.92
C LEU A 198 -12.03 -27.29 -11.06
N ARG A 199 -12.01 -26.92 -9.79
CA ARG A 199 -13.12 -27.11 -8.87
C ARG A 199 -13.70 -25.74 -8.54
N PRO A 200 -14.94 -25.43 -8.98
CA PRO A 200 -15.58 -24.17 -8.64
C PRO A 200 -15.69 -24.02 -7.13
N ASP A 201 -15.34 -22.84 -6.63
CA ASP A 201 -15.57 -22.47 -5.23
C ASP A 201 -16.86 -21.67 -5.13
N ARG A 202 -17.82 -22.16 -4.33
CA ARG A 202 -19.11 -21.49 -4.11
C ARG A 202 -18.97 -20.19 -3.33
N ASN A 203 -17.89 -20.03 -2.58
CA ASN A 203 -17.63 -18.84 -1.76
C ASN A 203 -16.71 -17.82 -2.44
N ALA A 204 -16.16 -18.15 -3.61
CA ALA A 204 -15.23 -17.31 -4.36
C ALA A 204 -15.60 -17.37 -5.86
N PRO A 205 -16.56 -16.54 -6.31
CA PRO A 205 -17.18 -16.69 -7.63
C PRO A 205 -16.30 -16.21 -8.79
N PHE A 206 -15.20 -15.51 -8.53
CA PHE A 206 -14.30 -14.98 -9.57
C PHE A 206 -13.06 -15.86 -9.69
N LEU A 207 -12.69 -16.20 -10.92
CA LEU A 207 -11.43 -16.89 -11.23
C LEU A 207 -10.52 -15.94 -11.98
N TRP A 208 -9.39 -15.64 -11.38
CA TRP A 208 -8.29 -14.94 -12.04
C TRP A 208 -7.28 -15.98 -12.53
N VAL A 209 -6.74 -15.79 -13.72
CA VAL A 209 -5.77 -16.73 -14.32
C VAL A 209 -4.42 -16.07 -14.48
N THR A 210 -3.34 -16.85 -14.44
CA THR A 210 -1.98 -16.34 -14.60
C THR A 210 -1.41 -16.57 -15.99
N ARG A 211 -0.38 -15.78 -16.30
CA ARG A 211 0.58 -16.05 -17.36
C ARG A 211 1.99 -15.75 -16.86
N ALA A 212 2.97 -16.37 -17.49
CA ALA A 212 4.36 -15.97 -17.40
C ALA A 212 4.86 -15.47 -18.76
N GLU A 213 6.17 -15.25 -18.86
CA GLU A 213 6.84 -14.87 -20.10
C GLU A 213 6.72 -15.97 -21.17
N SER A 214 6.93 -17.23 -20.78
CA SER A 214 7.00 -18.38 -21.68
C SER A 214 5.76 -19.27 -21.72
N TRP A 215 4.72 -18.97 -20.93
CA TRP A 215 3.47 -19.74 -20.94
C TRP A 215 2.25 -18.88 -20.61
N VAL A 216 1.09 -19.36 -21.03
CA VAL A 216 -0.21 -18.73 -20.77
C VAL A 216 -1.21 -19.75 -20.23
N THR A 217 -2.03 -19.34 -19.27
CA THR A 217 -3.17 -20.14 -18.81
C THR A 217 -4.45 -19.69 -19.50
N THR A 218 -5.24 -20.66 -19.95
CA THR A 218 -6.55 -20.45 -20.57
C THR A 218 -7.63 -21.22 -19.83
N PHE A 219 -8.76 -20.57 -19.60
CA PHE A 219 -9.94 -21.23 -19.04
C PHE A 219 -10.67 -22.00 -20.13
N VAL A 220 -10.89 -23.30 -19.92
CA VAL A 220 -11.60 -24.15 -20.87
C VAL A 220 -12.82 -24.77 -20.22
N LYS A 221 -13.98 -24.41 -20.75
CA LYS A 221 -15.27 -24.97 -20.35
C LYS A 221 -15.60 -26.18 -21.23
N GLY A 222 -15.70 -27.36 -20.62
CA GLY A 222 -16.23 -28.53 -21.29
C GLY A 222 -17.70 -28.36 -21.69
N ARG A 223 -18.17 -29.18 -22.66
CA ARG A 223 -19.61 -29.26 -23.01
C ARG A 223 -20.46 -29.62 -21.77
N VAL A 224 -21.75 -29.26 -21.79
CA VAL A 224 -22.72 -29.44 -20.69
C VAL A 224 -22.50 -30.76 -19.93
N GLY A 225 -22.24 -30.67 -18.62
CA GLY A 225 -21.97 -31.81 -17.73
C GLY A 225 -20.50 -32.28 -17.66
N ARG A 226 -19.56 -31.67 -18.39
CA ARG A 226 -18.12 -32.02 -18.34
C ARG A 226 -17.30 -31.10 -17.44
N LYS A 227 -16.19 -31.67 -16.97
CA LYS A 227 -15.12 -31.04 -16.17
C LYS A 227 -14.64 -29.73 -16.81
N VAL A 228 -14.44 -28.72 -15.98
CA VAL A 228 -13.84 -27.42 -16.35
C VAL A 228 -12.36 -27.49 -15.99
N TYR A 229 -11.46 -26.92 -16.80
CA TYR A 229 -10.03 -27.00 -16.55
C TYR A 229 -9.32 -25.69 -16.92
N LEU A 230 -8.21 -25.43 -16.24
CA LEU A 230 -7.20 -24.50 -16.72
C LEU A 230 -6.25 -25.27 -17.62
N ARG A 231 -6.02 -24.75 -18.82
CA ARG A 231 -5.04 -25.26 -19.75
C ARG A 231 -3.87 -24.30 -19.80
N VAL A 232 -2.70 -24.78 -19.43
CA VAL A 232 -1.44 -24.06 -19.56
C VAL A 232 -0.82 -24.44 -20.89
N THR A 233 -0.41 -23.46 -21.68
CA THR A 233 0.24 -23.66 -22.98
C THR A 233 1.63 -23.03 -22.94
N ASN A 234 2.66 -23.80 -23.30
CA ASN A 234 3.98 -23.25 -23.56
C ASN A 234 3.95 -22.47 -24.88
N ILE A 235 4.21 -21.16 -24.80
CA ILE A 235 4.24 -20.24 -25.96
C ILE A 235 5.67 -19.82 -26.34
N GLY A 236 6.67 -20.29 -25.60
CA GLY A 236 8.08 -20.07 -25.91
C GLY A 236 8.62 -21.02 -26.98
N ASP A 237 9.87 -20.80 -27.35
CA ASP A 237 10.64 -21.60 -28.32
C ASP A 237 11.48 -22.71 -27.65
N ALA A 238 11.54 -22.73 -26.32
CA ALA A 238 12.24 -23.74 -25.52
C ALA A 238 11.30 -24.52 -24.59
N ALA A 239 11.74 -25.71 -24.18
CA ALA A 239 11.04 -26.50 -23.17
C ALA A 239 11.03 -25.78 -21.81
N ILE A 240 9.89 -25.78 -21.13
CA ILE A 240 9.72 -25.20 -19.80
C ILE A 240 9.39 -26.30 -18.79
N THR A 241 9.72 -26.05 -17.51
CA THR A 241 9.26 -26.87 -16.39
C THR A 241 8.36 -26.03 -15.51
N LEU A 242 7.12 -26.48 -15.33
CA LEU A 242 6.21 -25.94 -14.32
C LEU A 242 6.44 -26.73 -13.03
N ASP A 243 6.83 -26.05 -11.96
CA ASP A 243 7.07 -26.69 -10.68
C ASP A 243 5.77 -27.14 -10.00
N ALA A 244 5.90 -28.07 -9.05
CA ALA A 244 4.82 -28.37 -8.14
C ALA A 244 4.46 -27.09 -7.36
N HIS A 245 3.16 -26.82 -7.22
CA HIS A 245 2.62 -25.62 -6.59
C HIS A 245 2.74 -24.32 -7.40
N GLU A 246 3.21 -24.38 -8.66
CA GLU A 246 3.09 -23.25 -9.60
C GLU A 246 1.63 -22.81 -9.70
N THR A 247 1.38 -21.51 -9.51
CA THR A 247 0.01 -20.97 -9.39
C THR A 247 -0.53 -20.57 -10.75
N LEU A 248 -1.57 -21.27 -11.21
CA LEU A 248 -2.21 -21.04 -12.50
C LEU A 248 -3.40 -20.06 -12.42
N GLY A 249 -3.92 -19.84 -11.21
CA GLY A 249 -5.04 -18.94 -10.98
C GLY A 249 -5.46 -18.88 -9.51
N TRP A 250 -6.35 -17.93 -9.19
CA TRP A 250 -6.98 -17.79 -7.88
C TRP A 250 -8.48 -17.73 -8.01
N TRP A 251 -9.17 -18.51 -7.19
CA TRP A 251 -10.56 -18.21 -6.85
C TRP A 251 -10.58 -17.08 -5.83
N THR A 252 -11.29 -16.00 -6.15
CA THR A 252 -11.43 -14.84 -5.27
C THR A 252 -12.89 -14.53 -4.95
N PRO A 253 -13.17 -14.01 -3.74
CA PRO A 253 -14.42 -13.33 -3.43
C PRO A 253 -14.68 -12.15 -4.38
N SER A 254 -15.91 -11.65 -4.40
CA SER A 254 -16.32 -10.54 -5.29
C SER A 254 -15.54 -9.23 -5.12
N ASP A 255 -14.88 -9.06 -3.98
CA ASP A 255 -14.02 -7.93 -3.62
C ASP A 255 -12.52 -8.31 -3.58
N GLY A 256 -12.17 -9.55 -3.92
CA GLY A 256 -10.79 -10.03 -3.95
C GLY A 256 -10.18 -9.88 -5.35
N GLN A 257 -9.03 -9.21 -5.42
CA GLN A 257 -8.21 -9.12 -6.62
C GLN A 257 -6.81 -9.68 -6.33
N PRO A 258 -6.24 -10.56 -7.19
CA PRO A 258 -4.85 -11.00 -7.07
C PRO A 258 -3.92 -9.83 -7.29
N ARG A 259 -2.86 -9.74 -6.48
CA ARG A 259 -1.91 -8.62 -6.51
C ARG A 259 -0.51 -9.00 -6.97
N SER A 260 -0.24 -10.30 -7.11
CA SER A 260 0.96 -10.84 -7.76
C SER A 260 0.95 -10.53 -9.27
N ARG A 261 2.13 -10.43 -9.87
CA ARG A 261 2.28 -10.19 -11.32
C ARG A 261 1.70 -11.35 -12.15
N GLY A 262 1.31 -11.04 -13.39
CA GLY A 262 0.91 -12.03 -14.38
C GLY A 262 -0.55 -12.48 -14.31
N PHE A 263 -1.36 -11.96 -13.39
CA PHE A 263 -2.79 -12.23 -13.34
C PHE A 263 -3.56 -11.35 -14.34
N VAL A 264 -4.51 -11.96 -15.05
CA VAL A 264 -5.40 -11.34 -16.05
C VAL A 264 -6.85 -11.64 -15.70
#